data_AF-A0A1D7U884-F1
#
_entry.id   AF-A0A1D7U884-F1
#
_cell.length_a   1.000
_cell.length_b   1.000
_cell.length_c   1.000
_cell.angle_alpha   90.00
_cell.angle_beta   90.00
_cell.angle_gamma   90.00
#
_symmetry.space_group_name_H-M   'P 1'
#
loop_
_entity.id
_entity.type
_entity.pdbx_description
1 polymer ?
#
loop_
_entity_poly.entity_id
_entity_poly.type
_entity_poly.pdbx_seq_one_letter_code
_entity_poly.pdbx_strand_id
1 'polypeptide(L)' 'MHDFNPDPRATDHLVGRPVADVERELILATLRETGGNRTHAANMLCISIRTLRNRLSAYASEGYDVPEAGQASQ' A
#
# COMPACT_ATOMS: atom_id res chain seq x y z
N MET A 1 -19.03 5.57 -5.16
CA MET A 1 -18.52 4.30 -4.61
C MET A 1 -17.71 3.67 -5.73
N HIS A 2 -16.41 3.42 -5.56
CA HIS A 2 -15.62 2.79 -6.61
C HIS A 2 -16.01 1.31 -6.64
N ASP A 3 -16.64 0.85 -7.72
CA ASP A 3 -16.90 -0.57 -7.93
C ASP A 3 -15.57 -1.26 -8.27
N PHE A 4 -14.98 -1.89 -7.26
CA PHE A 4 -13.79 -2.71 -7.42
C PHE A 4 -14.17 -3.99 -8.18
N ASN A 5 -13.79 -4.08 -9.45
CA ASN A 5 -13.98 -5.27 -10.29
C ASN A 5 -12.61 -5.76 -10.80
N PRO A 6 -11.83 -6.45 -9.96
CA PRO A 6 -10.53 -6.96 -10.36
C PRO A 6 -10.68 -8.08 -11.40
N ASP A 7 -9.62 -8.30 -12.19
CA ASP A 7 -9.49 -9.53 -12.96
C ASP A 7 -9.56 -10.75 -11.99
N PRO A 8 -10.47 -11.72 -12.19
CA PRO A 8 -10.55 -12.91 -11.34
C PRO A 8 -9.21 -13.63 -11.19
N ARG A 9 -8.40 -13.66 -12.26
CA ARG A 9 -7.07 -14.28 -12.24
C ARG A 9 -6.08 -13.54 -11.32
N ALA A 10 -6.21 -12.23 -11.22
CA ALA A 10 -5.40 -11.44 -10.28
C ALA A 10 -5.79 -11.77 -8.83
N THR A 11 -7.07 -12.03 -8.59
CA THR A 11 -7.60 -12.39 -7.27
C THR A 11 -7.18 -13.81 -6.86
N ASP A 12 -7.18 -14.75 -7.80
CA ASP A 12 -6.73 -16.14 -7.58
C ASP A 12 -5.27 -16.21 -7.08
N HIS A 13 -4.40 -15.33 -7.57
CA HIS A 13 -3.00 -15.26 -7.11
C HIS A 13 -2.83 -14.80 -5.65
N LEU A 14 -3.86 -14.20 -5.04
CA LEU A 14 -3.84 -13.74 -3.66
C LEU A 14 -4.41 -14.77 -2.69
N VAL A 15 -5.09 -15.81 -3.18
CA VAL A 15 -5.74 -16.84 -2.35
C VAL A 15 -4.72 -17.59 -1.50
N GLY A 16 -4.99 -17.70 -0.20
CA GLY A 16 -4.12 -18.40 0.76
C GLY A 16 -2.97 -17.55 1.32
N ARG A 17 -2.78 -16.31 0.83
CA ARG A 17 -1.81 -15.38 1.43
C ARG A 17 -2.37 -14.72 2.70
N PRO A 18 -1.54 -14.44 3.72
CA PRO A 18 -1.97 -13.64 4.86
C PRO A 18 -2.45 -12.26 4.42
N VAL A 19 -3.59 -11.81 4.97
CA VAL A 19 -4.13 -10.48 4.67
C VAL A 19 -3.13 -9.36 4.95
N ALA A 20 -2.34 -9.51 6.03
CA ALA A 20 -1.30 -8.55 6.40
C ALA A 20 -0.22 -8.39 5.31
N ASP A 21 0.13 -9.46 4.60
CA ASP A 21 1.12 -9.43 3.52
C ASP A 21 0.55 -8.75 2.27
N VAL A 22 -0.67 -9.13 1.88
CA VAL A 22 -1.38 -8.51 0.74
C VAL A 22 -1.58 -7.02 0.98
N GLU A 23 -2.03 -6.65 2.17
CA GLU A 23 -2.24 -5.26 2.55
C GLU A 23 -0.92 -4.46 2.54
N ARG A 24 0.15 -5.00 3.10
CA ARG A 24 1.46 -4.36 3.12
C ARG A 24 1.99 -4.13 1.70
N GLU A 25 1.96 -5.16 0.87
CA GLU A 25 2.41 -5.06 -0.53
C GLU A 25 1.60 -4.03 -1.31
N LEU A 26 0.27 -4.03 -1.14
CA LEU A 26 -0.62 -3.05 -1.76
C LEU A 26 -0.27 -1.63 -1.32
N ILE A 27 -0.09 -1.39 -0.02
CA ILE A 27 0.28 -0.07 0.52
C ILE A 27 1.62 0.41 -0.03
N LEU A 28 2.64 -0.44 -0.01
CA LEU A 28 3.97 -0.10 -0.49
C LEU A 28 3.97 0.14 -2.01
N ALA A 29 3.20 -0.65 -2.77
CA ALA A 29 3.02 -0.43 -4.21
C ALA A 29 2.35 0.91 -4.49
N THR A 30 1.27 1.24 -3.78
CA THR A 30 0.61 2.55 -3.91
C THR A 30 1.56 3.69 -3.55
N LEU A 31 2.42 3.54 -2.53
CA LEU A 31 3.42 4.57 -2.20
C LEU A 31 4.47 4.73 -3.29
N ARG A 32 4.93 3.65 -3.92
CA ARG A 32 5.84 3.76 -5.08
C ARG A 32 5.19 4.52 -6.22
N GLU A 33 3.94 4.20 -6.54
CA GLU A 33 3.15 4.89 -7.56
C GLU A 33 2.98 6.39 -7.25
N THR A 34 2.84 6.76 -5.97
CA THR A 34 2.71 8.17 -5.55
C THR A 34 4.04 8.87 -5.27
N GLY A 35 5.18 8.22 -5.52
CA GLY A 35 6.50 8.74 -5.19
C GLY A 35 6.71 9.04 -3.71
N GLY A 36 6.14 8.21 -2.84
CA GLY A 36 6.20 8.34 -1.38
C GLY A 36 5.19 9.34 -0.81
N ASN A 37 4.29 9.91 -1.62
CA ASN A 37 3.27 10.83 -1.13
C ASN A 37 2.18 10.09 -0.34
N ARG A 38 2.33 10.12 0.99
CA ARG A 38 1.46 9.45 1.95
C ARG A 38 0.02 9.97 1.91
N THR A 39 -0.20 11.27 1.73
CA THR A 39 -1.56 11.84 1.64
C THR A 39 -2.29 11.32 0.42
N HIS A 40 -1.61 11.29 -0.73
CA HIS A 40 -2.19 10.79 -1.97
C HIS A 40 -2.46 9.29 -1.91
N ALA A 41 -1.52 8.50 -1.37
CA ALA A 41 -1.69 7.06 -1.19
C ALA A 41 -2.86 6.72 -0.25
N ALA A 42 -3.00 7.46 0.86
CA ALA A 42 -4.12 7.26 1.80
C ALA A 42 -5.47 7.51 1.13
N ASN A 43 -5.57 8.56 0.31
CA ASN A 43 -6.78 8.87 -0.45
C ASN A 43 -7.11 7.76 -1.47
N MET A 44 -6.12 7.25 -2.22
CA MET A 44 -6.33 6.16 -3.17
C MET A 44 -6.81 4.88 -2.50
N LEU A 45 -6.22 4.55 -1.34
CA LEU A 45 -6.59 3.36 -0.56
C LEU A 45 -7.85 3.56 0.29
N CYS A 46 -8.44 4.77 0.29
CA CYS A 46 -9.63 5.10 1.08
C CYS A 46 -9.48 4.78 2.58
N ILE A 47 -8.28 5.00 3.13
CA ILE A 47 -8.00 4.91 4.57
C ILE A 47 -7.57 6.28 5.12
N SER A 48 -7.70 6.47 6.44
CA SER A 48 -7.20 7.71 7.03
C SER A 48 -5.66 7.81 6.89
N ILE A 49 -5.15 9.03 6.73
CA ILE A 49 -3.70 9.29 6.74
C ILE A 49 -3.04 8.79 8.04
N ARG A 50 -3.77 8.78 9.16
CA ARG A 50 -3.31 8.22 10.43
C ARG A 50 -3.12 6.71 10.34
N THR A 51 -4.10 6.00 9.77
CA THR A 51 -4.04 4.55 9.54
C THR A 51 -2.84 4.21 8.66
N LEU A 52 -2.66 4.93 7.55
CA LEU A 52 -1.51 4.72 6.67
C LEU A 52 -0.20 4.90 7.43
N ARG A 53 -0.02 6.03 8.13
CA ARG A 53 1.20 6.31 8.90
C ARG A 53 1.51 5.23 9.94
N ASN A 54 0.49 4.77 10.67
CA ASN A 54 0.66 3.71 11.66
C ASN A 54 1.17 2.41 11.02
N ARG A 55 0.62 2.04 9.87
CA ARG A 55 1.07 0.87 9.10
C ARG A 55 2.51 1.03 8.64
N LEU A 56 2.88 2.19 8.11
CA LEU A 56 4.27 2.46 7.68
C LEU A 56 5.27 2.41 8.84
N SER A 57 4.90 2.92 10.01
CA SER A 57 5.75 2.81 11.20
C SER A 57 5.94 1.36 11.66
N ALA A 58 4.88 0.54 11.60
CA ALA A 58 4.99 -0.89 11.88
C ALA A 58 5.90 -1.59 10.85
N TYR A 59 5.69 -1.34 9.56
CA TYR A 59 6.50 -1.95 8.50
C TYR A 59 7.99 -1.57 8.63
N ALA A 60 8.30 -0.30 8.92
CA ALA A 60 9.68 0.11 9.17
C ALA A 60 10.29 -0.59 10.39
N SER A 61 9.52 -0.77 11.46
CA SER A 61 9.96 -1.51 12.66
C SER A 61 10.17 -3.01 12.41
N GLU A 62 9.45 -3.58 11.46
CA GLU A 62 9.60 -4.97 11.02
C GLU A 62 10.72 -5.15 9.98
N GLY A 63 11.38 -4.06 9.56
CA GLY A 63 12.52 -4.08 8.64
C GLY A 63 12.15 -4.01 7.16
N TYR A 64 10.91 -3.64 6.81
CA TYR A 64 10.51 -3.43 5.42
C TYR A 64 10.99 -2.08 4.89
N ASP A 65 11.33 -2.06 3.60
CA ASP A 65 11.66 -0.83 2.89
C ASP A 65 10.39 0.00 2.62
N VAL A 66 10.34 1.19 3.20
CA VAL A 66 9.22 2.13 3.09
C VAL A 66 9.63 3.30 2.21
N PRO A 67 9.02 3.47 1.02
CA PRO A 67 9.34 4.58 0.13
C PRO A 67 9.12 5.94 0.82
N GLU A 68 10.18 6.75 0.88
CA GLU A 68 10.10 8.11 1.41
C GLU A 68 9.67 9.12 0.34
N ALA A 69 9.02 10.20 0.78
CA ALA A 69 8.59 11.27 -0.11
C ALA A 69 9.81 11.95 -0.74
N GLY A 70 9.84 12.00 -2.08
CA GLY A 70 10.95 12.61 -2.83
C GLY A 70 12.02 11.63 -3.32
N GLN A 71 11.87 10.33 -3.07
CA GLN A 71 12.73 9.29 -3.66
C GLN A 71 12.29 8.87 -5.08
N ALA A 72 11.18 9.40 -5.60
CA ALA A 72 10.77 9.18 -6.99
C ALA A 72 11.60 10.01 -7.95
N SER A 73 12.76 9.48 -8.31
CA SER A 73 13.47 9.82 -9.54
C SER A 73 14.14 8.56 -10.05
N GLN A 74 13.41 7.79 -10.86
CA GLN A 74 14.00 6.96 -11.89
C GLN A 74 13.02 6.79 -13.05
#